data_AF-A0A956HFJ5-F1
#
_entry.id   AF-A0A956HFJ5-F1
#
_cell.length_a   1.000
_cell.length_b   1.000
_cell.length_c   1.000
_cell.angle_alpha   90.00
_cell.angle_beta   90.00
_cell.angle_gamma   90.00
#
_symmetry.space_group_name_H-M   'P 1'
#
loop_
_entity.id
_entity.type
_entity.pdbx_description
1 polymer ?
#
loop_
_entity_poly.entity_id
_entity_poly.type
_entity_poly.pdbx_seq_one_letter_code
_entity_poly.pdbx_strand_id
1 'polypeptide(L)'
;AGFVHERLGEYGPAMRYYDEALQERPFQGLRAPIQRLAAETPVRGERVKALLGEQGYAPVTGPSSQPVPTDTSTPPTEAAPVEPAPSDAPPPTATLAAPTPTRATLPALAGPPTEILVFVNLGRVPYKIPQRLPIGLAVGLAGTYITGDIRVLEHTAFKFVNYPKLVSADNDYTRGSVTIDGAAVPLELASNLEAEVAAEYEELLPKIIGAAITRMITRAIAAEGARAAGRQSEGAGALVGFLAAAVTEGALTAADKPDTRSWTMLPAQVYIARAAVTPGKHAVVVDVGGPGGRENRRYDVDVSSGGFVVLDITTLR
;
A
#
# COMPACT_ATOMS: atom_id res chain seq x y z
N ALA A 1 11.67 15.33 -1.30
CA ALA A 1 12.78 15.94 -2.08
C ALA A 1 12.56 17.43 -2.34
N GLY A 2 11.46 17.85 -3.01
CA GLY A 2 11.24 19.25 -3.39
C GLY A 2 11.40 20.28 -2.26
N PHE A 3 10.85 19.99 -1.06
CA PHE A 3 11.03 20.84 0.12
C PHE A 3 12.51 21.06 0.50
N VAL A 4 13.34 20.02 0.42
CA VAL A 4 14.76 20.12 0.75
C VAL A 4 15.48 21.04 -0.25
N HIS A 5 15.25 20.84 -1.54
CA HIS A 5 15.82 21.71 -2.57
C HIS A 5 15.35 23.17 -2.44
N GLU A 6 14.08 23.40 -2.10
CA GLU A 6 13.59 24.75 -1.79
C GLU A 6 14.40 25.38 -0.66
N ARG A 7 14.68 24.63 0.42
CA ARG A 7 15.45 25.11 1.56
C ARG A 7 16.94 25.31 1.28
N LEU A 8 17.48 24.63 0.27
CA LEU A 8 18.84 24.84 -0.21
C LEU A 8 18.96 26.00 -1.21
N GLY A 9 17.84 26.66 -1.57
CA GLY A 9 17.82 27.70 -2.60
C GLY A 9 17.87 27.14 -4.04
N GLU A 10 17.74 25.82 -4.20
CA GLU A 10 17.78 25.12 -5.48
C GLU A 10 16.36 25.06 -6.09
N TYR A 11 15.83 26.22 -6.50
CA TYR A 11 14.43 26.35 -6.89
C TYR A 11 14.05 25.58 -8.16
N GLY A 12 14.97 25.44 -9.11
CA GLY A 12 14.74 24.65 -10.33
C GLY A 12 14.45 23.17 -10.03
N PRO A 13 15.36 22.46 -9.33
CA PRO A 13 15.10 21.11 -8.82
C PRO A 13 13.85 21.03 -7.94
N ALA A 14 13.64 22.00 -7.03
CA ALA A 14 12.46 22.01 -6.16
C ALA A 14 11.15 21.98 -6.96
N MET A 15 11.04 22.81 -8.00
CA MET A 15 9.87 22.88 -8.87
C MET A 15 9.64 21.60 -9.66
N ARG A 16 10.70 20.88 -10.07
CA ARG A 16 10.56 19.57 -10.72
C ARG A 16 9.96 18.53 -9.79
N TYR A 17 10.49 18.41 -8.57
CA TYR A 17 9.95 17.49 -7.58
C TYR A 17 8.52 17.83 -7.13
N TYR A 18 8.14 19.12 -7.14
CA TYR A 18 6.76 19.51 -6.90
C TYR A 18 5.83 19.13 -8.05
N ASP A 19 6.28 19.23 -9.30
CA ASP A 19 5.51 18.72 -10.44
C ASP A 19 5.31 17.20 -10.38
N GLU A 20 6.36 16.46 -10.02
CA GLU A 20 6.29 15.00 -9.79
C GLU A 20 5.32 14.64 -8.66
N ALA A 21 5.35 15.38 -7.53
CA ALA A 21 4.39 15.14 -6.46
C ALA A 21 2.94 15.39 -6.95
N LEU A 22 2.72 16.45 -7.72
CA LEU A 22 1.41 16.77 -8.30
C LEU A 22 0.95 15.77 -9.36
N GLN A 23 1.86 14.97 -9.92
CA GLN A 23 1.51 13.87 -10.82
C GLN A 23 0.74 12.77 -10.10
N GLU A 24 1.15 12.46 -8.88
CA GLU A 24 0.53 11.40 -8.09
C GLU A 24 -0.82 11.85 -7.50
N ARG A 25 -0.90 13.11 -7.04
CA ARG A 25 -2.09 13.66 -6.38
C ARG A 25 -2.02 15.17 -6.17
N PRO A 26 -3.16 15.86 -6.02
CA PRO A 26 -3.17 17.27 -5.65
C PRO A 26 -2.69 17.48 -4.21
N PHE A 27 -1.83 18.49 -4.00
CA PHE A 27 -1.39 18.95 -2.68
C PHE A 27 -1.72 20.44 -2.50
N GLN A 28 -2.66 20.75 -1.61
CA GLN A 28 -3.03 22.11 -1.21
C GLN A 28 -1.85 22.85 -0.56
N GLY A 29 -1.06 22.16 0.27
CA GLY A 29 0.11 22.70 0.95
C GLY A 29 1.23 23.13 0.00
N LEU A 30 1.21 22.68 -1.26
CA LEU A 30 2.17 23.09 -2.28
C LEU A 30 1.77 24.38 -3.01
N ARG A 31 0.53 24.87 -2.88
CA ARG A 31 0.07 26.05 -3.64
C ARG A 31 0.89 27.30 -3.34
N ALA A 32 0.97 27.68 -2.08
CA ALA A 32 1.72 28.88 -1.68
C ALA A 32 3.23 28.77 -1.97
N PRO A 33 3.91 27.65 -1.67
CA PRO A 33 5.29 27.43 -2.09
C PRO A 33 5.51 27.56 -3.60
N ILE A 34 4.71 26.88 -4.42
CA ILE A 34 4.81 26.95 -5.88
C ILE A 34 4.64 28.39 -6.37
N GLN A 35 3.67 29.14 -5.84
CA GLN A 35 3.46 30.55 -6.19
C GLN A 35 4.68 31.43 -5.86
N ARG A 36 5.31 31.22 -4.69
CA ARG A 36 6.53 31.94 -4.32
C ARG A 36 7.69 31.59 -5.24
N LEU A 37 7.94 30.30 -5.47
CA LEU A 37 9.07 29.83 -6.27
C LEU A 37 8.93 30.20 -7.75
N ALA A 38 7.71 30.34 -8.25
CA ALA A 38 7.45 30.75 -9.64
C ALA A 38 8.03 32.14 -9.99
N ALA A 39 8.26 33.01 -8.99
CA ALA A 39 8.93 34.30 -9.18
C ALA A 39 10.46 34.17 -9.28
N GLU A 40 11.04 33.13 -8.68
CA GLU A 40 12.49 32.95 -8.54
C GLU A 40 13.09 32.01 -9.61
N THR A 41 12.26 31.22 -10.30
CA THR A 41 12.72 30.32 -11.35
C THR A 41 11.74 30.22 -12.53
N PRO A 42 12.24 30.14 -13.78
CA PRO A 42 11.41 29.87 -14.95
C PRO A 42 11.02 28.39 -15.09
N VAL A 43 11.60 27.49 -14.28
CA VAL A 43 11.31 26.04 -14.37
C VAL A 43 9.88 25.77 -13.90
N ARG A 44 9.02 25.37 -14.82
CA ARG A 44 7.61 25.02 -14.55
C ARG A 44 7.23 23.79 -15.36
N GLY A 45 6.92 22.70 -14.67
CA GLY A 45 6.32 21.52 -15.28
C GLY A 45 4.86 21.77 -15.66
N GLU A 46 4.29 20.82 -16.38
CA GLU A 46 2.90 20.80 -16.82
C GLU A 46 1.94 21.14 -15.66
N ARG A 47 2.01 20.37 -14.57
CA ARG A 47 1.03 20.39 -13.47
C ARG A 47 1.20 21.62 -12.58
N VAL A 48 2.43 22.08 -12.44
CA VAL A 48 2.74 23.39 -11.85
C VAL A 48 2.03 24.51 -12.61
N LYS A 49 2.07 24.52 -13.95
CA LYS A 49 1.39 25.55 -14.76
C LYS A 49 -0.12 25.50 -14.57
N ALA A 50 -0.70 24.30 -14.47
CA ALA A 50 -2.11 24.09 -14.08
C ALA A 50 -2.45 24.81 -12.79
N LEU A 51 -1.62 24.59 -11.78
CA LEU A 51 -1.85 25.06 -10.43
C LEU A 51 -1.68 26.58 -10.32
N LEU A 52 -0.83 27.16 -11.17
CA LEU A 52 -0.67 28.61 -11.34
C LEU A 52 -1.77 29.25 -12.21
N GLY A 53 -2.62 28.46 -12.86
CA GLY A 53 -3.69 28.95 -13.73
C GLY A 53 -3.20 29.52 -15.07
N GLU A 54 -2.06 29.03 -15.58
CA GLU A 54 -1.57 29.43 -16.90
C GLU A 54 -2.51 28.92 -18.01
N GLN A 55 -2.82 29.78 -18.99
CA GLN A 55 -3.77 29.47 -20.06
C GLN A 55 -3.31 28.26 -20.90
N GLY A 56 -4.24 27.38 -21.25
CA GLY A 56 -3.96 26.15 -22.00
C GLY A 56 -3.57 24.96 -21.13
N TYR A 57 -3.67 25.09 -19.80
CA TYR A 57 -3.31 24.03 -18.87
C TYR A 57 -4.47 23.68 -17.92
N ALA A 58 -4.99 22.44 -18.00
CA ALA A 58 -6.14 22.00 -17.20
C ALA A 58 -5.70 21.39 -15.85
N PRO A 59 -6.44 21.63 -14.75
CA PRO A 59 -6.13 21.01 -13.46
C PRO A 59 -6.27 19.48 -13.54
N VAL A 60 -5.24 18.77 -13.07
CA VAL A 60 -5.20 17.29 -13.06
C VAL A 60 -6.26 16.75 -12.09
N THR A 61 -7.15 15.91 -12.60
CA THR A 61 -8.15 15.17 -11.81
C THR A 61 -7.63 13.78 -11.45
N GLY A 62 -6.90 13.66 -10.34
CA GLY A 62 -6.56 12.37 -9.71
C GLY A 62 -5.66 11.43 -10.54
N PRO A 63 -5.20 10.31 -9.96
CA PRO A 63 -4.31 9.39 -10.64
C PRO A 63 -5.00 8.77 -11.86
N SER A 64 -4.23 8.64 -12.94
CA SER A 64 -4.59 7.92 -14.17
C SER A 64 -4.73 6.42 -13.87
N SER A 65 -5.83 6.01 -13.24
CA SER A 65 -6.29 4.62 -13.34
C SER A 65 -6.79 4.45 -14.77
N GLN A 66 -5.96 3.87 -15.65
CA GLN A 66 -6.48 3.42 -16.94
C GLN A 66 -7.67 2.49 -16.67
N PRO A 67 -8.83 2.72 -17.31
CA PRO A 67 -9.95 1.81 -17.17
C PRO A 67 -9.57 0.46 -17.78
N VAL A 68 -9.66 -0.58 -16.98
CA VAL A 68 -9.77 -1.97 -17.46
C VAL A 68 -10.95 -1.99 -18.44
N PRO A 69 -10.81 -2.52 -19.67
CA PRO A 69 -11.94 -2.68 -20.56
C PRO A 69 -12.93 -3.66 -19.92
N THR A 70 -14.11 -3.16 -19.60
CA THR A 70 -15.25 -3.98 -19.16
C THR A 70 -15.68 -4.85 -20.34
N ASP A 71 -15.29 -6.12 -20.32
CA ASP A 71 -15.74 -7.08 -21.31
C ASP A 71 -17.19 -7.47 -21.00
N THR A 72 -18.08 -7.09 -21.90
CA THR A 72 -19.50 -7.42 -21.91
C THR A 72 -19.66 -8.91 -22.11
N SER A 73 -19.96 -9.67 -21.05
CA SER A 73 -20.52 -11.01 -21.20
C SER A 73 -21.64 -11.25 -20.18
N THR A 74 -22.85 -11.03 -20.68
CA THR A 74 -24.13 -11.42 -20.09
C THR A 74 -24.23 -12.96 -20.06
N PRO A 75 -24.52 -13.61 -18.92
CA PRO A 75 -25.09 -14.95 -18.92
C PRO A 75 -26.62 -14.85 -18.94
N PRO A 76 -27.33 -15.81 -19.56
CA PRO A 76 -28.77 -15.74 -19.76
C PRO A 76 -29.55 -15.96 -18.47
N THR A 77 -30.58 -15.12 -18.31
CA THR A 77 -31.68 -15.24 -17.36
C THR A 77 -32.48 -16.52 -17.60
N GLU A 78 -32.53 -17.41 -16.61
CA GLU A 78 -33.60 -18.40 -16.48
C GLU A 78 -34.48 -18.00 -15.30
N ALA A 79 -35.77 -17.78 -15.60
CA ALA A 79 -36.76 -17.26 -14.69
C ALA A 79 -37.59 -18.41 -14.08
N ALA A 80 -37.80 -18.37 -12.77
CA ALA A 80 -38.99 -18.90 -12.13
C ALA A 80 -39.34 -18.07 -10.87
N PRO A 81 -40.63 -17.89 -10.55
CA PRO A 81 -41.11 -16.78 -9.71
C PRO A 81 -41.23 -17.16 -8.23
N VAL A 82 -40.91 -16.23 -7.33
CA VAL A 82 -41.34 -16.30 -5.92
C VAL A 82 -41.94 -14.95 -5.52
N GLU A 83 -43.17 -15.03 -5.04
CA GLU A 83 -44.06 -13.97 -4.56
C GLU A 83 -43.49 -13.21 -3.33
N PRO A 84 -43.89 -11.94 -3.07
CA PRO A 84 -43.24 -11.09 -2.09
C PRO A 84 -43.95 -11.05 -0.73
N ALA A 85 -43.19 -10.98 0.36
CA ALA A 85 -43.66 -10.55 1.68
C ALA A 85 -42.45 -10.09 2.55
N PRO A 86 -42.66 -9.33 3.64
CA PRO A 86 -42.83 -7.89 3.64
C PRO A 86 -41.62 -7.14 4.24
N SER A 87 -41.64 -5.84 3.99
CA SER A 87 -40.71 -4.82 4.48
C SER A 87 -40.63 -4.78 6.01
N ASP A 88 -39.43 -5.04 6.56
CA ASP A 88 -39.01 -4.58 7.88
C ASP A 88 -37.70 -3.78 7.70
N ALA A 89 -37.86 -2.49 7.43
CA ALA A 89 -36.75 -1.54 7.43
C ALA A 89 -36.43 -1.15 8.88
N PRO A 90 -35.16 -1.26 9.34
CA PRO A 90 -34.76 -0.62 10.58
C PRO A 90 -34.77 0.92 10.40
N PRO A 91 -35.11 1.69 11.45
CA PRO A 91 -35.22 3.15 11.36
C PRO A 91 -33.87 3.79 11.02
N PRO A 92 -33.87 4.99 10.40
CA PRO A 92 -32.63 5.66 10.01
C PRO A 92 -31.83 6.03 11.26
N THR A 93 -30.64 5.42 11.38
CA THR A 93 -29.60 5.88 12.29
C THR A 93 -29.30 7.33 11.95
N ALA A 94 -29.64 8.24 12.85
CA ALA A 94 -29.30 9.64 12.74
C ALA A 94 -27.78 9.78 12.58
N THR A 95 -27.34 10.17 11.38
CA THR A 95 -25.99 10.64 11.12
C THR A 95 -25.73 11.83 12.02
N LEU A 96 -25.05 11.62 13.14
CA LEU A 96 -24.43 12.71 13.89
C LEU A 96 -23.41 13.34 12.95
N ALA A 97 -23.76 14.51 12.42
CA ALA A 97 -22.86 15.37 11.69
C ALA A 97 -21.61 15.61 12.53
N ALA A 98 -20.45 15.21 12.00
CA ALA A 98 -19.17 15.54 12.60
C ALA A 98 -19.07 17.09 12.69
N PRO A 99 -18.65 17.65 13.84
CA PRO A 99 -18.48 19.09 13.95
C PRO A 99 -17.44 19.53 12.91
N THR A 100 -17.84 20.45 12.03
CA THR A 100 -16.91 21.13 11.14
C THR A 100 -15.92 21.90 12.01
N PRO A 101 -14.61 21.57 12.03
CA PRO A 101 -13.67 22.36 12.78
C PRO A 101 -13.67 23.77 12.18
N THR A 102 -13.92 24.77 13.02
CA THR A 102 -13.72 26.18 12.67
C THR A 102 -12.28 26.34 12.19
N ARG A 103 -12.11 26.57 10.90
CA ARG A 103 -10.80 26.78 10.28
C ARG A 103 -10.27 28.13 10.76
N ALA A 104 -9.52 28.13 11.87
CA ALA A 104 -8.70 29.28 12.22
C ALA A 104 -7.64 29.42 11.11
N THR A 105 -7.65 30.55 10.42
CA THR A 105 -6.68 30.87 9.38
C THR A 105 -5.40 31.34 10.05
N LEU A 106 -4.27 30.67 9.77
CA LEU A 106 -2.96 31.14 10.20
C LEU A 106 -2.74 32.56 9.63
N PRO A 107 -2.18 33.50 10.41
CA PRO A 107 -1.96 34.87 9.95
C PRO A 107 -1.07 34.91 8.70
N ALA A 108 -1.35 35.82 7.78
CA ALA A 108 -0.51 36.06 6.61
C ALA A 108 0.87 36.56 7.05
N LEU A 109 1.93 35.91 6.56
CA LEU A 109 3.30 36.17 7.01
C LEU A 109 4.00 37.19 6.11
N ALA A 110 4.56 38.24 6.74
CA ALA A 110 5.55 39.12 6.13
C ALA A 110 6.94 38.71 6.64
N GLY A 111 7.86 38.36 5.73
CA GLY A 111 9.22 37.91 6.07
C GLY A 111 9.68 36.67 5.29
N PRO A 112 10.94 36.23 5.46
CA PRO A 112 11.44 35.01 4.84
C PRO A 112 10.60 33.79 5.30
N PRO A 113 10.36 32.78 4.43
CA PRO A 113 9.39 31.73 4.70
C PRO A 113 9.82 30.84 5.88
N THR A 114 9.22 31.08 7.06
CA THR A 114 9.33 30.20 8.22
C THR A 114 8.24 29.13 8.15
N GLU A 115 8.59 27.84 8.20
CA GLU A 115 7.59 26.76 8.04
C GLU A 115 7.81 25.58 8.99
N ILE A 116 6.69 24.90 9.28
CA ILE A 116 6.68 23.60 9.95
C ILE A 116 6.19 22.56 8.95
N LEU A 117 6.93 21.45 8.85
CA LEU A 117 6.57 20.27 8.07
C LEU A 117 6.36 19.10 9.02
N VAL A 118 5.19 18.48 8.95
CA VAL A 118 4.82 17.36 9.82
C VAL A 118 4.53 16.15 8.95
N PHE A 119 5.29 15.08 9.16
CA PHE A 119 4.99 13.75 8.64
C PHE A 119 4.21 12.97 9.69
N VAL A 120 3.13 12.33 9.25
CA VAL A 120 2.32 11.44 10.09
C VAL A 120 2.23 10.10 9.39
N ASN A 121 2.98 9.12 9.91
CA ASN A 121 3.06 7.76 9.38
C ASN A 121 2.12 6.86 10.19
N LEU A 122 1.10 6.31 9.53
CA LEU A 122 0.03 5.54 10.16
C LEU A 122 0.02 4.08 9.68
N GLY A 123 -0.30 3.19 10.61
CA GLY A 123 -0.47 1.77 10.36
C GLY A 123 0.82 1.10 9.87
N ARG A 124 0.66 -0.12 9.37
CA ARG A 124 1.72 -0.98 8.87
C ARG A 124 1.31 -1.58 7.53
N VAL A 125 2.28 -1.69 6.63
CA VAL A 125 2.04 -2.37 5.35
C VAL A 125 1.59 -3.84 5.54
N PRO A 126 0.83 -4.39 4.59
CA PRO A 126 0.54 -5.82 4.53
C PRO A 126 1.80 -6.69 4.59
N TYR A 127 1.66 -7.92 5.09
CA TYR A 127 2.77 -8.87 5.21
C TYR A 127 2.40 -10.25 4.68
N LYS A 128 3.42 -11.05 4.37
CA LYS A 128 3.25 -12.38 3.78
C LYS A 128 3.17 -13.46 4.85
N ILE A 129 2.20 -14.36 4.71
CA ILE A 129 2.08 -15.60 5.50
C ILE A 129 2.13 -16.83 4.57
N PRO A 130 2.61 -18.00 5.05
CA PRO A 130 2.56 -19.21 4.25
C PRO A 130 1.10 -19.70 4.15
N GLN A 131 0.62 -19.91 2.93
CA GLN A 131 -0.72 -20.41 2.66
C GLN A 131 -0.67 -21.64 1.75
N ARG A 132 -1.58 -22.59 1.99
CA ARG A 132 -1.80 -23.75 1.13
C ARG A 132 -2.94 -23.49 0.16
N LEU A 133 -2.70 -23.83 -1.10
CA LEU A 133 -3.68 -23.76 -2.18
C LEU A 133 -3.83 -25.16 -2.82
N PRO A 134 -5.06 -25.71 -2.94
CA PRO A 134 -5.26 -26.96 -3.65
C PRO A 134 -4.73 -26.87 -5.08
N ILE A 135 -4.02 -27.91 -5.54
CA ILE A 135 -3.32 -27.86 -6.84
C ILE A 135 -4.28 -27.55 -7.99
N GLY A 136 -5.48 -28.14 -8.02
CA GLY A 136 -6.45 -27.87 -9.09
C GLY A 136 -6.78 -26.38 -9.25
N LEU A 137 -6.96 -25.67 -8.13
CA LEU A 137 -7.19 -24.22 -8.13
C LEU A 137 -5.90 -23.45 -8.50
N ALA A 138 -4.75 -23.88 -8.00
CA ALA A 138 -3.47 -23.26 -8.30
C ALA A 138 -3.13 -23.27 -9.79
N VAL A 139 -3.41 -24.38 -10.49
CA VAL A 139 -3.19 -24.50 -11.95
C VAL A 139 -4.05 -23.50 -12.71
N GLY A 140 -5.32 -23.36 -12.34
CA GLY A 140 -6.22 -22.37 -12.95
C GLY A 140 -5.75 -20.92 -12.75
N LEU A 141 -5.25 -20.59 -11.56
CA LEU A 141 -4.79 -19.23 -11.21
C LEU A 141 -3.41 -18.88 -11.79
N ALA A 142 -2.51 -19.85 -11.94
CA ALA A 142 -1.17 -19.60 -12.46
C ALA A 142 -1.14 -19.35 -13.98
N GLY A 143 -2.15 -19.82 -14.72
CA GLY A 143 -2.24 -19.62 -16.16
C GLY A 143 -0.98 -20.10 -16.90
N THR A 144 -0.37 -19.21 -17.68
CA THR A 144 0.82 -19.50 -18.51
C THR A 144 2.14 -19.45 -17.77
N TYR A 145 2.16 -19.12 -16.47
CA TYR A 145 3.39 -18.98 -15.68
C TYR A 145 3.95 -20.30 -15.16
N ILE A 146 3.32 -21.43 -15.47
CA ILE A 146 3.77 -22.76 -15.08
C ILE A 146 4.85 -23.22 -16.06
N THR A 147 5.96 -23.72 -15.52
CA THR A 147 7.02 -24.36 -16.32
C THR A 147 7.22 -25.81 -15.88
N GLY A 148 7.37 -26.71 -16.85
CA GLY A 148 7.49 -28.15 -16.64
C GLY A 148 6.19 -28.92 -16.92
N ASP A 149 6.27 -30.24 -16.82
CA ASP A 149 5.14 -31.13 -17.08
C ASP A 149 4.30 -31.31 -15.81
N ILE A 150 3.08 -30.76 -15.83
CA ILE A 150 2.18 -30.80 -14.68
C ILE A 150 1.64 -32.19 -14.39
N ARG A 151 1.65 -33.10 -15.37
CA ARG A 151 1.15 -34.48 -15.24
C ARG A 151 1.96 -35.28 -14.21
N VAL A 152 3.21 -34.87 -13.97
CA VAL A 152 4.04 -35.43 -12.89
C VAL A 152 3.34 -35.27 -11.54
N LEU A 153 2.58 -34.19 -11.32
CA LEU A 153 1.90 -33.96 -10.05
C LEU A 153 0.68 -34.87 -9.83
N GLU A 154 0.04 -35.38 -10.89
CA GLU A 154 -1.16 -36.25 -10.80
C GLU A 154 -0.90 -37.50 -9.95
N HIS A 155 0.30 -38.05 -10.07
CA HIS A 155 0.71 -39.31 -9.46
C HIS A 155 1.41 -39.13 -8.11
N THR A 156 1.57 -37.88 -7.64
CA THR A 156 2.30 -37.56 -6.41
C THR A 156 1.36 -37.38 -5.22
N ALA A 157 1.93 -37.47 -4.00
CA ALA A 157 1.21 -37.13 -2.78
C ALA A 157 1.09 -35.62 -2.55
N PHE A 158 1.74 -34.77 -3.36
CA PHE A 158 1.57 -33.33 -3.28
C PHE A 158 0.15 -32.98 -3.73
N LYS A 159 -0.70 -32.52 -2.79
CA LYS A 159 -2.09 -32.08 -3.07
C LYS A 159 -2.29 -30.57 -2.97
N PHE A 160 -1.31 -29.87 -2.40
CA PHE A 160 -1.35 -28.43 -2.16
C PHE A 160 -0.05 -27.77 -2.55
N VAL A 161 -0.14 -26.57 -3.15
CA VAL A 161 0.98 -25.66 -3.39
C VAL A 161 1.10 -24.73 -2.19
N ASN A 162 2.31 -24.59 -1.64
CA ASN A 162 2.57 -23.54 -0.65
C ASN A 162 3.00 -22.27 -1.37
N TYR A 163 2.33 -21.16 -1.09
CA TYR A 163 2.65 -19.85 -1.64
C TYR A 163 2.61 -18.78 -0.55
N PRO A 164 3.33 -17.66 -0.72
CA PRO A 164 3.27 -16.57 0.22
C PRO A 164 2.02 -15.73 -0.05
N LYS A 165 1.00 -15.87 0.81
CA LYS A 165 -0.22 -15.06 0.77
C LYS A 165 0.03 -13.71 1.43
N LEU A 166 -0.35 -12.61 0.77
CA LEU A 166 -0.37 -11.30 1.40
C LEU A 166 -1.61 -11.15 2.30
N VAL A 167 -1.42 -10.63 3.51
CA VAL A 167 -2.49 -10.30 4.46
C VAL A 167 -2.31 -8.89 4.97
N SER A 168 -3.42 -8.16 5.13
CA SER A 168 -3.42 -6.83 5.75
C SER A 168 -2.93 -6.90 7.19
N ALA A 169 -2.27 -5.83 7.64
CA ALA A 169 -1.97 -5.64 9.05
C ALA A 169 -3.21 -5.09 9.77
N ASP A 170 -3.43 -5.54 11.00
CA ASP A 170 -4.41 -4.93 11.89
C ASP A 170 -3.86 -3.57 12.34
N ASN A 171 -4.37 -2.49 11.74
CA ASN A 171 -3.92 -1.13 11.99
C ASN A 171 -4.82 -0.44 13.05
N ASP A 172 -4.27 -0.19 14.23
CA ASP A 172 -4.90 0.50 15.36
C ASP A 172 -5.22 1.96 15.02
N TYR A 173 -4.38 2.59 14.19
CA TYR A 173 -4.53 4.00 13.79
C TYR A 173 -4.58 4.15 12.28
N THR A 174 -5.67 4.75 11.78
CA THR A 174 -5.97 4.86 10.35
C THR A 174 -6.30 6.29 9.91
N ARG A 175 -6.34 7.24 10.84
CA ARG A 175 -6.62 8.65 10.58
C ARG A 175 -5.79 9.54 11.49
N GLY A 176 -5.50 10.74 11.02
CA GLY A 176 -4.80 11.77 11.78
C GLY A 176 -5.34 13.16 11.51
N SER A 177 -5.04 14.08 12.42
CA SER A 177 -5.21 15.52 12.24
C SER A 177 -4.07 16.26 12.91
N VAL A 178 -3.69 17.40 12.33
CA VAL A 178 -2.63 18.27 12.84
C VAL A 178 -3.20 19.64 13.11
N THR A 179 -2.87 20.20 14.27
CA THR A 179 -3.10 21.61 14.59
C THR A 179 -1.79 22.28 14.97
N ILE A 180 -1.63 23.54 14.61
CA ILE A 180 -0.49 24.39 14.99
C ILE A 180 -1.07 25.64 15.63
N ASP A 181 -0.71 25.88 16.90
CA ASP A 181 -1.27 26.96 17.74
C ASP A 181 -2.80 26.95 17.78
N GLY A 182 -3.40 25.76 17.75
CA GLY A 182 -4.86 25.56 17.71
C GLY A 182 -5.50 25.75 16.33
N ALA A 183 -4.75 26.18 15.31
CA ALA A 183 -5.25 26.26 13.94
C ALA A 183 -5.07 24.91 13.21
N ALA A 184 -6.15 24.42 12.60
CA ALA A 184 -6.12 23.18 11.83
C ALA A 184 -5.29 23.34 10.55
N VAL A 185 -4.31 22.45 10.37
CA VAL A 185 -3.48 22.39 9.16
C VAL A 185 -3.95 21.19 8.34
N PRO A 186 -4.19 21.36 7.02
CA PRO A 186 -4.53 20.24 6.15
C PRO A 186 -3.48 19.13 6.24
N LEU A 187 -3.94 17.93 6.59
CA LEU A 187 -3.13 16.72 6.58
C LEU A 187 -3.41 15.99 5.26
N GLU A 188 -2.41 15.92 4.40
CA GLU A 188 -2.55 15.44 3.02
C GLU A 188 -1.89 14.08 2.88
N LEU A 189 -2.60 13.10 2.32
CA LEU A 189 -2.04 11.76 2.09
C LEU A 189 -0.95 11.86 1.03
N ALA A 190 0.30 11.58 1.38
CA ALA A 190 1.43 11.59 0.46
C ALA A 190 1.66 10.24 -0.23
N SER A 191 1.50 9.12 0.49
CA SER A 191 1.63 7.77 -0.05
C SER A 191 0.68 6.80 0.65
N ASN A 192 0.15 5.82 -0.11
CA ASN A 192 -0.70 4.76 0.41
C ASN A 192 -0.06 3.41 0.09
N LEU A 193 1.01 3.09 0.82
CA LEU A 193 1.80 1.89 0.63
C LEU A 193 0.97 0.61 0.80
N GLU A 194 -0.05 0.59 1.65
CA GLU A 194 -0.95 -0.55 1.77
C GLU A 194 -1.67 -0.86 0.45
N ALA A 195 -2.27 0.16 -0.18
CA ALA A 195 -2.98 -0.02 -1.44
C ALA A 195 -2.02 -0.37 -2.60
N GLU A 196 -0.86 0.30 -2.64
CA GLU A 196 0.17 0.09 -3.66
C GLU A 196 0.71 -1.35 -3.60
N VAL A 197 1.09 -1.83 -2.41
CA VAL A 197 1.59 -3.19 -2.19
C VAL A 197 0.52 -4.24 -2.48
N ALA A 198 -0.74 -3.99 -2.10
CA ALA A 198 -1.84 -4.91 -2.38
C ALA A 198 -2.09 -5.05 -3.89
N ALA A 199 -2.12 -3.94 -4.62
CA ALA A 199 -2.32 -3.94 -6.07
C ALA A 199 -1.18 -4.65 -6.81
N GLU A 200 0.07 -4.34 -6.47
CA GLU A 200 1.24 -5.00 -7.07
C GLU A 200 1.24 -6.51 -6.77
N TYR A 201 0.89 -6.90 -5.54
CA TYR A 201 0.80 -8.32 -5.18
C TYR A 201 -0.24 -9.08 -6.00
N GLU A 202 -1.42 -8.49 -6.20
CA GLU A 202 -2.49 -9.11 -6.99
C GLU A 202 -2.06 -9.30 -8.45
N GLU A 203 -1.40 -8.31 -9.05
CA GLU A 203 -0.82 -8.42 -10.39
C GLU A 203 0.22 -9.55 -10.48
N LEU A 204 1.05 -9.69 -9.44
CA LEU A 204 2.10 -10.71 -9.40
C LEU A 204 1.60 -12.10 -8.97
N LEU A 205 0.38 -12.22 -8.48
CA LEU A 205 -0.14 -13.45 -7.88
C LEU A 205 -0.05 -14.67 -8.82
N PRO A 206 -0.46 -14.60 -10.11
CA PRO A 206 -0.33 -15.72 -11.05
C PRO A 206 1.11 -16.20 -11.20
N LYS A 207 2.07 -15.25 -11.28
CA LYS A 207 3.50 -15.54 -11.39
C LYS A 207 4.05 -16.17 -10.12
N ILE A 208 3.61 -15.71 -8.94
CA ILE A 208 4.00 -16.28 -7.64
C ILE A 208 3.53 -17.73 -7.53
N ILE A 209 2.28 -18.01 -7.91
CA ILE A 209 1.70 -19.36 -7.87
C ILE A 209 2.39 -20.25 -8.92
N GLY A 210 2.60 -19.77 -10.15
CA GLY A 210 3.30 -20.50 -11.20
C GLY A 210 4.71 -20.92 -10.78
N ALA A 211 5.48 -20.00 -10.20
CA ALA A 211 6.80 -20.31 -9.64
C ALA A 211 6.73 -21.36 -8.52
N ALA A 212 5.69 -21.33 -7.68
CA ALA A 212 5.50 -22.35 -6.65
C ALA A 212 5.16 -23.73 -7.23
N ILE A 213 4.34 -23.80 -8.29
CA ILE A 213 4.04 -25.02 -9.02
C ILE A 213 5.31 -25.58 -9.68
N THR A 214 6.11 -24.76 -10.36
CA THR A 214 7.38 -25.19 -10.96
C THR A 214 8.31 -25.80 -9.91
N ARG A 215 8.49 -25.15 -8.74
CA ARG A 215 9.29 -25.70 -7.64
C ARG A 215 8.74 -27.05 -7.15
N MET A 216 7.43 -27.24 -7.17
CA MET A 216 6.80 -28.51 -6.82
C MET A 216 7.08 -29.60 -7.86
N ILE A 217 6.96 -29.29 -9.15
CA ILE A 217 7.28 -30.23 -10.25
C ILE A 217 8.72 -30.71 -10.12
N THR A 218 9.68 -29.81 -9.92
CA THR A 218 11.09 -30.19 -9.73
C THR A 218 11.28 -31.15 -8.56
N ARG A 219 10.58 -30.93 -7.44
CA ARG A 219 10.64 -31.83 -6.28
C ARG A 219 9.98 -33.18 -6.53
N ALA A 220 8.87 -33.19 -7.28
CA ALA A 220 8.21 -34.42 -7.66
C ALA A 220 9.11 -35.31 -8.53
N ILE A 221 9.77 -34.73 -9.54
CA ILE A 221 10.74 -35.44 -10.38
C ILE A 221 11.88 -36.02 -9.54
N ALA A 222 12.42 -35.26 -8.59
CA ALA A 222 13.46 -35.74 -7.68
C ALA A 222 12.97 -36.90 -6.79
N ALA A 223 11.74 -36.81 -6.27
CA ALA A 223 11.13 -37.86 -5.45
C ALA A 223 10.89 -39.15 -6.27
N GLU A 224 10.46 -39.04 -7.53
CA GLU A 224 10.33 -40.17 -8.45
C GLU A 224 11.68 -40.84 -8.75
N GLY A 225 12.74 -40.06 -8.98
CA GLY A 225 14.09 -40.57 -9.16
C GLY A 225 14.58 -41.36 -7.94
N ALA A 226 14.38 -40.81 -6.73
CA ALA A 226 14.72 -41.49 -5.48
C ALA A 226 13.95 -42.81 -5.30
N ARG A 227 12.67 -42.84 -5.65
CA ARG A 227 11.84 -44.07 -5.64
C ARG A 227 12.34 -45.12 -6.63
N ALA A 228 12.70 -44.71 -7.84
CA ALA A 228 13.21 -45.62 -8.86
C ALA A 228 14.51 -46.31 -8.42
N ALA A 229 15.42 -45.57 -7.79
CA ALA A 229 16.65 -46.12 -7.23
C ALA A 229 16.39 -47.07 -6.04
N GLY A 230 15.44 -46.75 -5.15
CA GLY A 230 15.11 -47.61 -4.00
C GLY A 230 14.48 -48.96 -4.38
N ARG A 231 13.66 -48.99 -5.45
CA ARG A 231 13.04 -50.23 -5.98
C ARG A 231 14.05 -51.23 -6.56
N GLN A 232 15.27 -50.81 -6.84
CA GLN A 232 16.32 -51.67 -7.40
C GLN A 232 17.04 -52.52 -6.32
N SER A 233 16.64 -52.40 -5.05
CA SER A 233 17.10 -53.25 -3.94
C SER A 233 16.07 -54.36 -3.66
N GLU A 234 16.38 -55.62 -3.98
CA GLU A 234 15.44 -56.75 -3.79
C GLU A 234 15.41 -57.29 -2.34
N GLY A 235 14.20 -57.59 -1.83
CA GLY A 235 13.94 -58.18 -0.51
C GLY A 235 12.83 -57.47 0.27
N ALA A 236 12.75 -57.64 1.60
CA ALA A 236 11.83 -56.94 2.53
C ALA A 236 11.83 -55.38 2.43
N GLY A 237 12.63 -54.83 1.52
CA GLY A 237 12.74 -53.43 1.10
C GLY A 237 11.55 -52.86 0.35
N ALA A 238 10.55 -53.63 -0.11
CA ALA A 238 9.38 -53.05 -0.79
C ALA A 238 8.50 -52.19 0.15
N LEU A 239 8.22 -52.70 1.36
CA LEU A 239 7.48 -51.96 2.39
C LEU A 239 8.33 -50.83 2.99
N VAL A 240 9.63 -51.08 3.21
CA VAL A 240 10.59 -50.07 3.67
C VAL A 240 10.77 -48.96 2.63
N GLY A 241 10.79 -49.28 1.34
CA GLY A 241 10.90 -48.34 0.23
C GLY A 241 9.65 -47.49 0.03
N PHE A 242 8.45 -48.05 0.24
CA PHE A 242 7.21 -47.27 0.26
C PHE A 242 7.18 -46.28 1.44
N LEU A 243 7.55 -46.73 2.65
CA LEU A 243 7.64 -45.87 3.83
C LEU A 243 8.73 -44.81 3.70
N ALA A 244 9.90 -45.17 3.17
CA ALA A 244 10.98 -44.22 2.90
C ALA A 244 10.56 -43.18 1.85
N ALA A 245 9.80 -43.57 0.82
CA ALA A 245 9.26 -42.65 -0.17
C ALA A 245 8.20 -41.70 0.41
N ALA A 246 7.30 -42.20 1.27
CA ALA A 246 6.32 -41.37 1.97
C ALA A 246 6.98 -40.39 2.96
N VAL A 247 8.02 -40.84 3.67
CA VAL A 247 8.85 -39.97 4.53
C VAL A 247 9.59 -38.91 3.70
N THR A 248 10.10 -39.30 2.53
CA THR A 248 10.81 -38.38 1.62
C THR A 248 9.87 -37.32 1.06
N GLU A 249 8.65 -37.69 0.64
CA GLU A 249 7.65 -36.71 0.19
C GLU A 249 7.15 -35.81 1.32
N GLY A 250 6.94 -36.35 2.52
CA GLY A 250 6.61 -35.57 3.72
C GLY A 250 7.70 -34.55 4.06
N ALA A 251 8.96 -34.95 4.00
CA ALA A 251 10.11 -34.07 4.21
C ALA A 251 10.24 -33.01 3.10
N LEU A 252 10.03 -33.37 1.84
CA LEU A 252 10.06 -32.43 0.71
C LEU A 252 8.91 -31.43 0.75
N THR A 253 7.72 -31.85 1.22
CA THR A 253 6.57 -30.95 1.45
C THR A 253 6.84 -30.00 2.61
N ALA A 254 7.45 -30.48 3.70
CA ALA A 254 7.84 -29.65 4.83
C ALA A 254 8.97 -28.67 4.47
N ALA A 255 9.85 -29.05 3.54
CA ALA A 255 10.90 -28.19 2.99
C ALA A 255 10.37 -27.15 1.97
N ASP A 256 9.12 -27.26 1.50
CA ASP A 256 8.50 -26.28 0.63
C ASP A 256 7.96 -25.08 1.41
N LYS A 257 8.90 -24.33 2.01
CA LYS A 257 8.60 -23.09 2.71
C LYS A 257 8.61 -21.91 1.74
N PRO A 258 7.47 -21.23 1.51
CA PRO A 258 7.44 -20.04 0.68
C PRO A 258 8.18 -18.87 1.34
N ASP A 259 8.74 -17.97 0.53
CA ASP A 259 9.40 -16.77 1.05
C ASP A 259 8.36 -15.79 1.59
N THR A 260 8.33 -15.68 2.91
CA THR A 260 7.37 -14.87 3.69
C THR A 260 8.04 -13.63 4.28
N ARG A 261 9.31 -13.39 3.94
CA ARG A 261 10.02 -12.18 4.37
C ARG A 261 9.29 -10.95 3.82
N SER A 262 9.01 -10.02 4.72
CA SER A 262 8.28 -8.78 4.44
C SER A 262 8.92 -7.65 5.27
N TRP A 263 8.97 -6.44 4.73
CA TRP A 263 9.38 -5.26 5.49
C TRP A 263 8.21 -4.74 6.33
N THR A 264 8.06 -5.29 7.53
CA THR A 264 6.94 -5.01 8.43
C THR A 264 7.08 -3.73 9.23
N MET A 265 8.11 -2.91 8.98
CA MET A 265 8.33 -1.63 9.66
C MET A 265 7.99 -0.42 8.77
N LEU A 266 7.49 -0.66 7.55
CA LEU A 266 6.99 0.42 6.70
C LEU A 266 5.57 0.81 7.13
N PRO A 267 5.25 2.11 7.13
CA PRO A 267 3.89 2.57 7.43
C PRO A 267 2.93 2.19 6.31
N ALA A 268 1.65 1.95 6.65
CA ALA A 268 0.61 1.73 5.64
C ALA A 268 0.37 3.01 4.82
N GLN A 269 0.37 4.16 5.50
CA GLN A 269 0.05 5.46 4.93
C GLN A 269 1.00 6.52 5.47
N VAL A 270 1.46 7.40 4.58
CA VAL A 270 2.28 8.55 4.93
C VAL A 270 1.46 9.79 4.63
N TYR A 271 1.24 10.62 5.64
CA TYR A 271 0.60 11.92 5.50
C TYR A 271 1.59 13.06 5.75
N ILE A 272 1.36 14.19 5.10
CA ILE A 272 2.16 15.40 5.23
C ILE A 272 1.24 16.57 5.54
N ALA A 273 1.58 17.36 6.57
CA ALA A 273 1.02 18.67 6.80
C ALA A 273 2.14 19.71 6.69
N ARG A 274 1.90 20.76 5.89
CA ARG A 274 2.86 21.85 5.69
C ARG A 274 2.18 23.18 5.99
N ALA A 275 2.79 23.98 6.86
CA ALA A 275 2.27 25.29 7.24
C ALA A 275 3.38 26.32 7.34
N ALA A 276 3.11 27.53 6.84
CA ALA A 276 3.93 28.70 7.14
C ALA A 276 3.52 29.26 8.51
N VAL A 277 4.50 29.60 9.34
CA VAL A 277 4.30 30.10 10.71
C VAL A 277 5.14 31.35 10.96
N THR A 278 4.80 32.13 12.00
CA THR A 278 5.64 33.26 12.42
C THR A 278 6.97 32.76 12.97
N PRO A 279 8.05 33.55 13.00
CA PRO A 279 9.22 33.18 13.77
C PRO A 279 8.87 33.10 15.27
N GLY A 280 9.35 32.06 15.96
CA GLY A 280 9.17 31.87 17.41
C GLY A 280 8.64 30.50 17.79
N LYS A 281 8.03 30.44 18.98
CA LYS A 281 7.53 29.20 19.57
C LYS A 281 6.14 28.84 19.07
N HIS A 282 5.97 27.59 18.68
CA HIS A 282 4.72 27.02 18.18
C HIS A 282 4.38 25.73 18.92
N ALA A 283 3.09 25.53 19.18
CA ALA A 283 2.57 24.28 19.71
C ALA A 283 1.97 23.46 18.56
N VAL A 284 2.61 22.34 18.21
CA VAL A 284 2.10 21.38 17.24
C VAL A 284 1.41 20.24 17.98
N VAL A 285 0.14 20.02 17.68
CA VAL A 285 -0.65 18.92 18.24
C VAL A 285 -1.04 17.97 17.12
N VAL A 286 -0.72 16.69 17.29
CA VAL A 286 -1.05 15.61 16.39
C VAL A 286 -2.00 14.67 17.10
N ASP A 287 -3.21 14.56 16.56
CA ASP A 287 -4.22 13.60 17.00
C ASP A 287 -4.28 12.48 15.99
N VAL A 288 -4.10 11.24 16.44
CA VAL A 288 -4.30 10.04 15.62
C VAL A 288 -5.43 9.21 16.20
N GLY A 289 -6.16 8.50 15.35
CA GLY A 289 -7.26 7.66 15.80
C GLY A 289 -7.53 6.48 14.87
N GLY A 290 -8.29 5.53 15.37
CA GLY A 290 -8.65 4.31 14.64
C GLY A 290 -9.29 3.27 15.57
N PRO A 291 -9.30 1.98 15.16
CA PRO A 291 -9.81 0.87 15.98
C PRO A 291 -9.14 0.76 17.35
N GLY A 292 -7.85 1.09 17.47
CA GLY A 292 -7.10 1.04 18.73
C GLY A 292 -7.35 2.23 19.66
N GLY A 293 -8.22 3.17 19.28
CA GLY A 293 -8.62 4.31 20.09
C GLY A 293 -8.14 5.65 19.52
N ARG A 294 -7.70 6.55 20.40
CA ARG A 294 -7.16 7.87 20.04
C ARG A 294 -5.90 8.14 20.84
N GLU A 295 -4.91 8.72 20.17
CA GLU A 295 -3.68 9.18 20.79
C GLU A 295 -3.47 10.65 20.41
N ASN A 296 -3.12 11.46 21.41
CA ASN A 296 -2.80 12.88 21.24
C ASN A 296 -1.33 13.08 21.61
N ARG A 297 -0.56 13.71 20.72
CA ARG A 297 0.84 14.09 20.97
C ARG A 297 1.00 15.59 20.75
N ARG A 298 1.62 16.26 21.73
CA ARG A 298 1.96 17.67 21.65
C ARG A 298 3.47 17.84 21.58
N TYR A 299 3.91 18.72 20.69
CA TYR A 299 5.29 19.11 20.48
C TYR A 299 5.39 20.64 20.52
N ASP A 300 6.19 21.18 21.42
CA ASP A 300 6.52 22.59 21.42
C ASP A 300 7.82 22.77 20.62
N VAL A 301 7.77 23.55 19.55
CA VAL A 301 8.90 23.78 18.63
C VAL A 301 9.23 25.27 18.56
N ASP A 302 10.49 25.61 18.35
CA ASP A 302 10.93 26.99 18.17
C ASP A 302 11.51 27.12 16.76
N VAL A 303 10.94 27.99 15.93
CA VAL A 303 11.31 28.15 14.53
C VAL A 303 11.92 29.53 14.32
N SER A 304 13.17 29.57 13.87
CA SER A 304 13.86 30.81 13.56
C SER A 304 13.27 31.51 12.33
N SER A 305 13.55 32.81 12.20
CA SER A 305 13.17 33.58 11.00
C SER A 305 13.82 32.99 9.74
N GLY A 306 13.01 32.66 8.73
CA GLY A 306 13.43 31.93 7.53
C GLY A 306 13.79 30.46 7.75
N GLY A 307 13.72 29.98 8.99
CA GLY A 307 14.01 28.60 9.37
C GLY A 307 12.86 27.64 9.12
N PHE A 308 13.08 26.38 9.44
CA PHE A 308 12.04 25.36 9.40
C PHE A 308 12.25 24.31 10.48
N VAL A 309 11.16 23.63 10.84
CA VAL A 309 11.19 22.44 11.70
C VAL A 309 10.46 21.31 10.98
N VAL A 310 11.06 20.11 11.01
CA VAL A 310 10.45 18.88 10.53
C VAL A 310 10.12 18.00 11.72
N LEU A 311 8.87 17.57 11.83
CA LEU A 311 8.41 16.58 12.80
C LEU A 311 8.04 15.30 12.05
N ASP A 312 8.56 14.17 12.50
CA ASP A 312 8.20 12.86 11.99
C ASP A 312 7.49 12.05 13.09
N ILE A 313 6.17 11.94 12.97
CA ILE A 313 5.33 11.22 13.92
C ILE A 313 5.00 9.87 13.31
N THR A 314 5.51 8.83 13.95
CA THR A 314 5.29 7.46 13.49
C THR A 314 4.47 6.67 14.51
N THR A 315 3.42 6.02 14.02
CA THR A 315 2.55 5.11 14.76
C THR A 315 2.27 3.86 13.91
N LEU A 316 3.15 2.86 13.99
CA LEU A 316 3.11 1.60 13.23
C LEU A 316 2.25 0.49 13.87
N ARG A 317 1.21 0.91 14.59
CA ARG A 317 0.28 0.02 15.27
C ARG A 317 -1.07 0.14 14.61
#